data_AF-A0A7Y4Y3G7-F1
#
_entry.id   AF-A0A7Y4Y3G7-F1
#
_cell.length_a   1.000
_cell.length_b   1.000
_cell.length_c   1.000
_cell.angle_alpha   90.00
_cell.angle_beta   90.00
_cell.angle_gamma   90.00
#
_symmetry.space_group_name_H-M   'P 1'
#
loop_
_entity.id
_entity.type
_entity.pdbx_description
1 polymer ?
#
loop_
_entity_poly.entity_id
_entity_poly.type
_entity_poly.pdbx_seq_one_letter_code
_entity_poly.pdbx_strand_id
1 'polypeptide(L)'
;MARPATPVAAGAYWDAGSDNGGGGGGGNGGAGGRGGAGWRSAGYAGILANYSNLTDKKWGFGGTGFLGAGVARLVMGGGGGAGDNNVNSQAVESSGAAGGGIVMARAVTFTGAGSISARGARAADNPTNDGAGGGGAGGSVVAVATTWSATLNVDVRGGRGGDTWLTGTAAHGAGGGGAGGVVVTSSLATTTLTGGVAGTTTTADTPPGGANHGAQGGANGVAQVITPAADTPGSDVGRTCKADIRITKTNTPGVNGEVDQAADIVNSGAATVYTITVTNTGPKPANNTRVNDPLPTGLNCPTATCTASGGGVCPALTGAALVAALQGAGVTVPTLPVSGSVNFLLNCTVQ
;
A
#
# COMPACT_ATOMS: atom_id res chain seq x y z
N MET A 1 -12.01 -5.68 -1.10
CA MET A 1 -11.83 -4.35 -1.72
C MET A 1 -11.95 -3.28 -0.64
N ALA A 2 -10.88 -2.50 -0.40
CA ALA A 2 -10.98 -1.31 0.45
C ALA A 2 -11.93 -0.32 -0.23
N ARG A 3 -12.92 0.20 0.51
CA ARG A 3 -13.83 1.22 -0.04
C ARG A 3 -13.04 2.53 -0.18
N PRO A 4 -13.00 3.17 -1.36
CA PRO A 4 -12.38 4.48 -1.49
C PRO A 4 -13.10 5.45 -0.55
N ALA A 5 -12.37 6.07 0.37
CA ALA A 5 -12.87 7.26 1.06
C ALA A 5 -12.51 8.51 0.23
N THR A 6 -13.31 9.56 0.34
CA THR A 6 -13.10 10.80 -0.42
C THR A 6 -11.86 11.53 0.11
N PRO A 7 -10.88 11.89 -0.74
CA PRO A 7 -9.79 12.78 -0.36
C PRO A 7 -10.37 14.11 0.15
N VAL A 8 -9.79 14.69 1.20
CA VAL A 8 -10.24 16.00 1.68
C VAL A 8 -9.40 17.09 1.03
N ALA A 9 -9.95 17.64 -0.05
CA ALA A 9 -9.38 18.79 -0.74
C ALA A 9 -9.48 20.04 0.14
N ALA A 10 -8.49 20.92 0.04
CA ALA A 10 -8.55 22.27 0.60
C ALA A 10 -9.29 23.23 -0.33
N GLY A 11 -9.74 24.36 0.21
CA GLY A 11 -10.50 25.36 -0.55
C GLY A 11 -10.07 26.79 -0.23
N ALA A 12 -10.27 27.70 -1.18
CA ALA A 12 -10.17 29.14 -0.97
C ALA A 12 -11.48 29.67 -0.33
N TYR A 13 -11.37 30.73 0.47
CA TYR A 13 -12.54 31.50 0.90
C TYR A 13 -12.72 32.69 -0.06
N TRP A 14 -13.86 32.75 -0.75
CA TRP A 14 -14.20 33.85 -1.65
C TRP A 14 -15.48 34.53 -1.17
N ASP A 15 -15.33 35.73 -0.61
CA ASP A 15 -16.33 36.79 -0.75
C ASP A 15 -15.76 37.83 -1.71
N ALA A 16 -16.58 38.57 -2.45
CA ALA A 16 -16.12 39.50 -3.49
C ALA A 16 -15.23 40.67 -2.97
N GLY A 17 -14.83 40.66 -1.68
CA GLY A 17 -13.82 41.52 -1.09
C GLY A 17 -12.53 40.79 -0.68
N SER A 18 -12.35 39.51 -1.01
CA SER A 18 -11.13 38.74 -0.78
C SER A 18 -10.07 39.08 -1.82
N ASP A 19 -9.13 39.94 -1.45
CA ASP A 19 -7.97 40.22 -2.30
C ASP A 19 -6.84 39.29 -1.88
N ASN A 20 -6.47 38.33 -2.73
CA ASN A 20 -5.17 37.65 -2.70
C ASN A 20 -4.91 36.72 -1.50
N GLY A 21 -5.95 36.03 -0.99
CA GLY A 21 -5.82 35.01 0.05
C GLY A 21 -5.08 33.76 -0.42
N GLY A 22 -4.37 33.10 0.48
CA GLY A 22 -3.57 31.92 0.17
C GLY A 22 -4.39 30.63 0.23
N GLY A 23 -4.05 29.65 -0.61
CA GLY A 23 -4.72 28.35 -0.63
C GLY A 23 -4.39 27.47 0.58
N GLY A 24 -5.38 26.73 1.10
CA GLY A 24 -5.16 25.76 2.18
C GLY A 24 -4.42 24.51 1.71
N GLY A 25 -3.70 23.83 2.59
CA GLY A 25 -3.05 22.54 2.30
C GLY A 25 -4.04 21.37 2.32
N GLY A 26 -3.80 20.34 1.51
CA GLY A 26 -4.67 19.15 1.47
C GLY A 26 -4.63 18.31 2.76
N GLY A 27 -5.68 17.52 3.01
CA GLY A 27 -5.77 16.58 4.15
C GLY A 27 -5.53 15.11 3.79
N ASN A 28 -5.04 14.31 4.75
CA ASN A 28 -4.97 12.84 4.66
C ASN A 28 -4.95 12.20 6.07
N GLY A 29 -3.80 11.66 6.51
CA GLY A 29 -3.65 11.11 7.87
C GLY A 29 -3.63 12.20 8.93
N GLY A 30 -3.20 13.40 8.55
CA GLY A 30 -3.37 14.64 9.31
C GLY A 30 -4.30 15.63 8.60
N ALA A 31 -4.59 16.75 9.26
CA ALA A 31 -5.21 17.92 8.65
C ALA A 31 -4.18 18.77 7.90
N GLY A 32 -4.57 19.35 6.77
CA GLY A 32 -3.77 20.33 6.05
C GLY A 32 -3.78 21.68 6.76
N GLY A 33 -2.74 22.47 6.50
CA GLY A 33 -2.56 23.80 7.06
C GLY A 33 -3.46 24.83 6.39
N ARG A 34 -3.86 25.85 7.15
CA ARG A 34 -4.56 27.02 6.62
C ARG A 34 -3.61 27.86 5.73
N GLY A 35 -4.16 28.48 4.68
CA GLY A 35 -3.44 29.49 3.89
C GLY A 35 -3.26 30.82 4.64
N GLY A 36 -2.41 31.68 4.10
CA GLY A 36 -2.14 33.02 4.59
C GLY A 36 -3.31 33.96 4.31
N ALA A 37 -3.44 34.99 5.15
CA ALA A 37 -4.40 36.05 4.95
C ALA A 37 -4.08 36.84 3.68
N GLY A 38 -5.11 37.26 2.96
CA GLY A 38 -4.96 38.07 1.75
C GLY A 38 -4.46 39.48 2.01
N TRP A 39 -4.34 40.27 0.96
CA TRP A 39 -4.12 41.70 1.08
C TRP A 39 -5.37 42.43 1.62
N ARG A 40 -5.16 43.56 2.30
CA ARG A 40 -6.24 44.40 2.84
C ARG A 40 -5.95 45.87 2.61
N SER A 41 -6.83 46.56 1.88
CA SER A 41 -6.78 48.01 1.68
C SER A 41 -6.85 48.81 2.99
N ALA A 42 -7.59 48.29 3.99
CA ALA A 42 -7.65 48.86 5.34
C ALA A 42 -6.37 48.63 6.17
N GLY A 43 -5.40 47.87 5.66
CA GLY A 43 -4.20 47.45 6.38
C GLY A 43 -4.48 46.42 7.47
N TYR A 44 -3.43 46.11 8.23
CA TYR A 44 -3.46 45.12 9.32
C TYR A 44 -3.22 45.72 10.71
N ALA A 45 -3.23 47.05 10.84
CA ALA A 45 -3.08 47.72 12.11
C ALA A 45 -4.17 47.27 13.11
N GLY A 46 -3.75 46.88 14.33
CA GLY A 46 -4.65 46.38 15.37
C GLY A 46 -5.12 44.93 15.20
N ILE A 47 -4.72 44.22 14.14
CA ILE A 47 -4.99 42.79 13.98
C ILE A 47 -4.00 41.98 14.83
N LEU A 48 -4.53 41.03 15.60
CA LEU A 48 -3.73 40.14 16.44
C LEU A 48 -2.96 39.14 15.58
N ALA A 49 -1.78 38.72 16.03
CA ALA A 49 -0.95 37.73 15.33
C ALA A 49 -1.63 36.35 15.13
N ASN A 50 -2.66 36.05 15.92
CA ASN A 50 -3.47 34.83 15.78
C ASN A 50 -4.71 35.02 14.90
N TYR A 51 -4.92 36.23 14.36
CA TYR A 51 -6.03 36.63 13.49
C TYR A 51 -7.44 36.41 14.10
N SER A 52 -7.54 36.26 15.41
CA SER A 52 -8.81 35.99 16.10
C SER A 52 -9.80 37.16 16.07
N ASN A 53 -9.29 38.40 15.94
CA ASN A 53 -10.09 39.61 15.82
C ASN A 53 -10.25 40.09 14.35
N LEU A 54 -9.77 39.31 13.37
CA LEU A 54 -10.02 39.60 11.97
C LEU A 54 -11.39 39.03 11.58
N THR A 55 -12.34 39.93 11.31
CA THR A 55 -13.70 39.58 10.84
C THR A 55 -13.70 39.07 9.41
N ASP A 56 -12.78 39.59 8.59
CA ASP A 56 -12.69 39.30 7.16
C ASP A 56 -11.71 38.14 6.95
N LYS A 57 -12.19 36.90 7.06
CA LYS A 57 -11.36 35.70 6.96
C LYS A 57 -10.96 35.40 5.52
N LYS A 58 -10.00 36.17 4.98
CA LYS A 58 -9.50 36.08 3.61
C LYS A 58 -8.38 35.03 3.46
N TRP A 59 -8.67 33.77 3.73
CA TRP A 59 -7.69 32.68 3.60
C TRP A 59 -8.34 31.35 3.21
N GLY A 60 -7.54 30.46 2.62
CA GLY A 60 -7.93 29.09 2.35
C GLY A 60 -7.93 28.21 3.59
N PHE A 61 -8.93 27.33 3.69
CA PHE A 61 -9.02 26.33 4.75
C PHE A 61 -8.26 25.07 4.34
N GLY A 62 -7.48 24.52 5.27
CA GLY A 62 -6.83 23.23 5.08
C GLY A 62 -7.84 22.08 5.08
N GLY A 63 -7.54 21.02 4.34
CA GLY A 63 -8.35 19.80 4.31
C GLY A 63 -8.30 19.07 5.66
N THR A 64 -9.39 18.44 6.08
CA THR A 64 -9.41 17.65 7.32
C THR A 64 -8.71 16.31 7.14
N GLY A 65 -8.18 15.73 8.22
CA GLY A 65 -7.76 14.33 8.19
C GLY A 65 -8.97 13.40 8.09
N PHE A 66 -8.86 12.29 7.36
CA PHE A 66 -9.94 11.30 7.30
C PHE A 66 -9.89 10.34 8.49
N LEU A 67 -11.06 9.85 8.90
CA LEU A 67 -11.16 8.94 10.05
C LEU A 67 -11.12 7.46 9.61
N GLY A 68 -10.51 6.64 10.47
CA GLY A 68 -10.45 5.19 10.29
C GLY A 68 -9.39 4.74 9.28
N ALA A 69 -8.22 5.39 9.27
CA ALA A 69 -7.07 4.96 8.50
C ALA A 69 -6.68 3.51 8.85
N GLY A 70 -6.51 2.68 7.82
CA GLY A 70 -6.13 1.28 7.96
C GLY A 70 -6.28 0.50 6.67
N VAL A 71 -5.99 -0.81 6.69
CA VAL A 71 -6.07 -1.69 5.50
C VAL A 71 -7.46 -1.75 4.83
N ALA A 72 -8.52 -1.43 5.57
CA ALA A 72 -9.90 -1.40 5.06
C ALA A 72 -10.30 -0.05 4.42
N ARG A 73 -9.57 1.04 4.73
CA ARG A 73 -9.86 2.39 4.26
C ARG A 73 -8.57 3.20 4.09
N LEU A 74 -8.26 3.45 2.82
CA LEU A 74 -7.17 4.30 2.36
C LEU A 74 -7.73 5.39 1.46
N VAL A 75 -7.05 6.53 1.40
CA VAL A 75 -7.36 7.64 0.49
C VAL A 75 -6.10 8.12 -0.21
N MET A 76 -6.26 8.69 -1.40
CA MET A 76 -5.23 9.55 -1.97
C MET A 76 -5.11 10.81 -1.11
N GLY A 77 -3.93 11.42 -1.10
CA GLY A 77 -3.76 12.73 -0.48
C GLY A 77 -4.68 13.76 -1.13
N GLY A 78 -5.34 14.60 -0.32
CA GLY A 78 -6.05 15.75 -0.84
C GLY A 78 -5.10 16.69 -1.57
N GLY A 79 -5.58 17.28 -2.67
CA GLY A 79 -4.89 18.42 -3.30
C GLY A 79 -4.92 19.65 -2.40
N GLY A 80 -3.93 20.52 -2.54
CA GLY A 80 -3.98 21.86 -1.98
C GLY A 80 -5.05 22.71 -2.68
N GLY A 81 -5.59 23.69 -1.97
CA GLY A 81 -6.47 24.71 -2.54
C GLY A 81 -5.65 25.72 -3.33
N ALA A 82 -6.27 26.32 -4.34
CA ALA A 82 -5.69 27.48 -5.03
C ALA A 82 -5.70 28.71 -4.09
N GLY A 83 -4.71 29.57 -4.27
CA GLY A 83 -4.79 30.96 -3.79
C GLY A 83 -5.63 31.80 -4.75
N ASP A 84 -6.04 32.97 -4.28
CA ASP A 84 -6.74 33.94 -5.13
C ASP A 84 -5.77 34.46 -6.20
N ASN A 85 -6.25 34.53 -7.44
CA ASN A 85 -5.47 34.96 -8.61
C ASN A 85 -6.26 36.02 -9.37
N ASN A 86 -5.62 37.13 -9.72
CA ASN A 86 -6.16 38.13 -10.61
C ASN A 86 -5.18 38.39 -11.77
N VAL A 87 -5.38 39.46 -12.53
CA VAL A 87 -4.68 39.73 -13.80
C VAL A 87 -3.15 39.90 -13.70
N ASN A 88 -2.56 39.95 -12.51
CA ASN A 88 -1.14 40.21 -12.33
C ASN A 88 -0.27 38.94 -12.19
N SER A 89 -0.89 37.76 -11.98
CA SER A 89 -0.20 36.47 -11.83
C SER A 89 -0.59 35.47 -12.93
N GLN A 90 0.27 34.47 -13.19
CA GLN A 90 -0.11 33.30 -13.97
C GLN A 90 -0.95 32.33 -13.13
N ALA A 91 -1.95 31.70 -13.72
CA ALA A 91 -2.84 30.76 -13.01
C ALA A 91 -2.09 29.62 -12.29
N VAL A 92 -0.94 29.19 -12.81
CA VAL A 92 -0.11 28.14 -12.19
C VAL A 92 0.52 28.57 -10.86
N GLU A 93 0.80 29.86 -10.68
CA GLU A 93 1.46 30.42 -9.50
C GLU A 93 0.52 30.44 -8.28
N SER A 94 -0.79 30.53 -8.53
CA SER A 94 -1.82 30.42 -7.49
C SER A 94 -2.41 29.01 -7.39
N SER A 95 -2.03 28.07 -8.27
CA SER A 95 -2.61 26.73 -8.29
C SER A 95 -2.23 25.92 -7.06
N GLY A 96 -3.21 25.22 -6.48
CA GLY A 96 -2.96 24.24 -5.43
C GLY A 96 -2.18 23.03 -5.94
N ALA A 97 -1.36 22.43 -5.08
CA ALA A 97 -0.51 21.32 -5.47
C ALA A 97 -1.23 19.95 -5.40
N ALA A 98 -0.77 19.00 -6.22
CA ALA A 98 -1.30 17.64 -6.23
C ALA A 98 -1.01 16.88 -4.93
N GLY A 99 -1.98 16.11 -4.44
CA GLY A 99 -1.79 15.18 -3.33
C GLY A 99 -1.10 13.87 -3.76
N GLY A 100 -0.56 13.14 -2.79
CA GLY A 100 0.12 11.87 -3.02
C GLY A 100 -0.83 10.72 -3.38
N GLY A 101 -0.34 9.75 -4.14
CA GLY A 101 -1.12 8.58 -4.57
C GLY A 101 -1.32 7.52 -3.48
N ILE A 102 -1.83 6.35 -3.88
CA ILE A 102 -1.90 5.17 -3.02
C ILE A 102 -0.90 4.12 -3.52
N VAL A 103 -0.10 3.57 -2.61
CA VAL A 103 0.75 2.40 -2.87
C VAL A 103 0.26 1.23 -2.03
N MET A 104 -0.01 0.09 -2.67
CA MET A 104 -0.42 -1.14 -1.99
C MET A 104 0.49 -2.29 -2.44
N ALA A 105 1.26 -2.84 -1.51
CA ALA A 105 2.10 -4.01 -1.72
C ALA A 105 1.74 -5.08 -0.68
N ARG A 106 1.28 -6.24 -1.17
CA ARG A 106 0.95 -7.41 -0.34
C ARG A 106 1.68 -8.62 -0.90
N ALA A 107 2.60 -9.19 -0.14
CA ALA A 107 3.45 -10.29 -0.60
C ALA A 107 3.57 -11.39 0.45
N VAL A 108 4.04 -12.57 0.06
CA VAL A 108 4.42 -13.59 1.05
C VAL A 108 5.60 -13.09 1.87
N THR A 109 6.61 -12.54 1.19
CA THR A 109 7.87 -12.12 1.81
C THR A 109 8.27 -10.73 1.32
N PHE A 110 8.73 -9.88 2.24
CA PHE A 110 9.57 -8.72 1.91
C PHE A 110 10.97 -8.90 2.50
N THR A 111 11.99 -8.72 1.66
CA THR A 111 13.42 -8.81 2.00
C THR A 111 14.18 -7.62 1.40
N GLY A 112 15.46 -7.47 1.79
CA GLY A 112 16.34 -6.46 1.21
C GLY A 112 16.09 -5.05 1.74
N ALA A 113 16.34 -4.03 0.92
CA ALA A 113 16.13 -2.63 1.28
C ALA A 113 15.46 -1.85 0.14
N GLY A 114 14.71 -0.80 0.48
CA GLY A 114 14.07 0.03 -0.54
C GLY A 114 13.30 1.22 0.03
N SER A 115 12.72 2.01 -0.88
CA SER A 115 11.89 3.16 -0.54
C SER A 115 10.53 3.12 -1.24
N ILE A 116 9.47 3.47 -0.51
CA ILE A 116 8.15 3.77 -1.07
C ILE A 116 7.86 5.25 -0.84
N SER A 117 7.53 5.98 -1.90
CA SER A 117 7.15 7.39 -1.83
C SER A 117 5.70 7.54 -2.28
N ALA A 118 4.89 8.18 -1.45
CA ALA A 118 3.59 8.71 -1.82
C ALA A 118 3.48 10.16 -1.31
N ARG A 119 4.54 10.95 -1.48
CA ARG A 119 4.58 12.35 -1.02
C ARG A 119 3.55 13.24 -1.73
N GLY A 120 3.07 14.24 -1.00
CA GLY A 120 2.35 15.36 -1.60
C GLY A 120 3.29 16.31 -2.34
N ALA A 121 2.83 16.93 -3.41
CA ALA A 121 3.60 17.90 -4.17
C ALA A 121 3.65 19.25 -3.44
N ARG A 122 4.77 19.96 -3.57
CA ARG A 122 4.86 21.37 -3.16
C ARG A 122 4.06 22.24 -4.12
N ALA A 123 3.51 23.35 -3.64
CA ALA A 123 2.91 24.37 -4.50
C ALA A 123 3.98 25.26 -5.16
N ALA A 124 3.58 25.94 -6.24
CA ALA A 124 4.40 26.95 -6.88
C ALA A 124 4.46 28.21 -6.02
N ASP A 125 5.60 28.90 -6.05
CA ASP A 125 5.72 30.22 -5.43
C ASP A 125 5.17 31.26 -6.41
N ASN A 126 4.46 32.25 -5.87
CA ASN A 126 3.96 33.39 -6.63
C ASN A 126 4.93 34.58 -6.47
N PRO A 127 5.63 34.99 -7.55
CA PRO A 127 6.59 36.10 -7.49
C PRO A 127 5.92 37.48 -7.44
N THR A 128 4.60 37.55 -7.63
CA THR A 128 3.83 38.79 -7.70
C THR A 128 2.75 38.84 -6.61
N ASN A 129 1.92 39.87 -6.65
CA ASN A 129 1.03 40.28 -5.58
C ASN A 129 -0.33 39.58 -5.59
N ASP A 130 -0.39 38.28 -5.88
CA ASP A 130 -1.58 37.45 -5.70
C ASP A 130 -1.31 36.26 -4.78
N GLY A 131 -2.36 35.57 -4.33
CA GLY A 131 -2.23 34.45 -3.42
C GLY A 131 -1.47 33.28 -4.05
N ALA A 132 -0.74 32.52 -3.23
CA ALA A 132 -0.12 31.26 -3.64
C ALA A 132 -0.98 30.05 -3.22
N GLY A 133 -0.81 28.94 -3.95
CA GLY A 133 -1.51 27.69 -3.69
C GLY A 133 -0.99 26.94 -2.45
N GLY A 134 -1.85 26.11 -1.87
CA GLY A 134 -1.49 25.21 -0.77
C GLY A 134 -0.77 23.94 -1.24
N GLY A 135 0.02 23.35 -0.36
CA GLY A 135 0.71 22.08 -0.60
C GLY A 135 -0.25 20.89 -0.60
N GLY A 136 0.04 19.87 -1.42
CA GLY A 136 -0.74 18.64 -1.45
C GLY A 136 -0.44 17.75 -0.25
N ALA A 137 -1.42 17.00 0.25
CA ALA A 137 -1.16 16.04 1.32
C ALA A 137 -0.31 14.85 0.83
N GLY A 138 0.41 14.22 1.75
CA GLY A 138 0.91 12.86 1.56
C GLY A 138 -0.22 11.88 1.27
N GLY A 139 0.10 10.80 0.56
CA GLY A 139 -0.79 9.72 0.16
C GLY A 139 -0.86 8.59 1.18
N SER A 140 -1.36 7.43 0.77
CA SER A 140 -1.45 6.25 1.63
C SER A 140 -0.54 5.12 1.15
N VAL A 141 0.14 4.46 2.07
CA VAL A 141 0.97 3.29 1.79
C VAL A 141 0.51 2.11 2.64
N VAL A 142 0.25 0.97 2.01
CA VAL A 142 0.08 -0.32 2.68
C VAL A 142 1.15 -1.28 2.18
N ALA A 143 1.94 -1.80 3.10
CA ALA A 143 2.98 -2.79 2.81
C ALA A 143 2.81 -3.94 3.82
N VAL A 144 2.32 -5.09 3.38
CA VAL A 144 2.03 -6.24 4.27
C VAL A 144 2.67 -7.50 3.72
N ALA A 145 3.42 -8.21 4.56
CA ALA A 145 4.03 -9.50 4.25
C ALA A 145 3.83 -10.53 5.35
N THR A 146 3.82 -11.83 4.99
CA THR A 146 3.78 -12.93 5.98
C THR A 146 5.10 -13.00 6.71
N THR A 147 6.20 -12.87 5.96
CA THR A 147 7.57 -12.85 6.46
C THR A 147 8.21 -11.53 6.07
N TRP A 148 8.78 -10.81 7.04
CA TRP A 148 9.38 -9.51 6.82
C TRP A 148 10.80 -9.46 7.38
N SER A 149 11.78 -9.30 6.49
CA SER A 149 13.17 -8.98 6.83
C SER A 149 13.70 -7.74 6.09
N ALA A 150 12.81 -7.02 5.39
CA ALA A 150 13.19 -5.83 4.64
C ALA A 150 13.44 -4.61 5.54
N THR A 151 14.40 -3.77 5.15
CA THR A 151 14.55 -2.40 5.65
C THR A 151 13.87 -1.45 4.68
N LEU A 152 12.69 -0.94 5.04
CA LEU A 152 11.89 -0.10 4.17
C LEU A 152 11.82 1.34 4.69
N ASN A 153 12.09 2.30 3.80
CA ASN A 153 11.85 3.71 4.05
C ASN A 153 10.56 4.14 3.35
N VAL A 154 9.55 4.55 4.12
CA VAL A 154 8.26 4.99 3.59
C VAL A 154 8.11 6.49 3.79
N ASP A 155 7.98 7.24 2.69
CA ASP A 155 7.86 8.69 2.70
C ASP A 155 6.48 9.13 2.21
N VAL A 156 5.66 9.59 3.16
CA VAL A 156 4.32 10.12 2.92
C VAL A 156 4.19 11.55 3.45
N ARG A 157 5.28 12.33 3.42
CA ARG A 157 5.23 13.72 3.86
C ARG A 157 4.30 14.57 2.98
N GLY A 158 3.68 15.57 3.61
CA GLY A 158 2.93 16.61 2.91
C GLY A 158 3.84 17.56 2.15
N GLY A 159 3.31 18.16 1.10
CA GLY A 159 3.98 19.18 0.31
C GLY A 159 3.96 20.55 0.99
N ARG A 160 4.99 21.35 0.73
CA ARG A 160 5.08 22.74 1.18
C ARG A 160 4.07 23.64 0.43
N GLY A 161 3.49 24.61 1.11
CA GLY A 161 2.69 25.68 0.48
C GLY A 161 3.56 26.75 -0.20
N GLY A 162 3.02 27.44 -1.20
CA GLY A 162 3.80 28.37 -2.02
C GLY A 162 4.10 29.68 -1.29
N ASP A 163 5.28 30.25 -1.53
CA ASP A 163 5.60 31.61 -1.10
C ASP A 163 4.87 32.65 -1.95
N THR A 164 4.69 33.85 -1.41
CA THR A 164 4.01 34.94 -2.11
C THR A 164 4.79 36.25 -1.98
N TRP A 165 5.12 36.86 -3.12
CA TRP A 165 5.65 38.22 -3.24
C TRP A 165 6.76 38.58 -2.25
N LEU A 166 7.77 37.71 -2.08
CA LEU A 166 8.81 37.86 -1.05
C LEU A 166 9.61 39.18 -1.17
N THR A 167 9.72 39.74 -2.37
CA THR A 167 10.41 41.02 -2.63
C THR A 167 9.44 42.19 -2.77
N GLY A 168 8.16 41.99 -2.44
CA GLY A 168 7.10 42.98 -2.53
C GLY A 168 7.07 43.95 -1.36
N THR A 169 6.14 44.89 -1.44
CA THR A 169 5.96 45.96 -0.44
C THR A 169 4.88 45.66 0.59
N ALA A 170 3.99 44.70 0.33
CA ALA A 170 2.91 44.31 1.24
C ALA A 170 2.73 42.80 1.28
N ALA A 171 2.29 42.28 2.42
CA ALA A 171 2.06 40.86 2.62
C ALA A 171 0.80 40.36 1.90
N HIS A 172 0.95 39.24 1.20
CA HIS A 172 -0.13 38.54 0.50
C HIS A 172 -0.22 37.08 0.95
N GLY A 173 -1.32 36.42 0.59
CA GLY A 173 -1.65 35.11 1.14
C GLY A 173 -0.77 33.98 0.60
N ALA A 174 0.20 33.54 1.42
CA ALA A 174 1.01 32.36 1.14
C ALA A 174 0.23 31.04 1.32
N GLY A 175 0.71 29.95 0.71
CA GLY A 175 0.06 28.65 0.78
C GLY A 175 0.18 27.95 2.15
N GLY A 176 -0.88 27.25 2.57
CA GLY A 176 -0.83 26.32 3.70
C GLY A 176 -0.09 25.03 3.35
N GLY A 177 0.59 24.41 4.31
CA GLY A 177 1.29 23.14 4.12
C GLY A 177 0.34 21.94 4.05
N GLY A 178 0.58 20.97 3.16
CA GLY A 178 -0.22 19.75 3.06
C GLY A 178 -0.01 18.82 4.26
N ALA A 179 -1.00 18.01 4.61
CA ALA A 179 -0.88 17.05 5.70
C ALA A 179 0.09 15.89 5.39
N GLY A 180 0.61 15.22 6.42
CA GLY A 180 1.22 13.91 6.27
C GLY A 180 0.19 12.82 5.93
N GLY A 181 0.65 11.77 5.25
CA GLY A 181 -0.16 10.66 4.77
C GLY A 181 -0.36 9.50 5.76
N VAL A 182 -0.74 8.35 5.24
CA VAL A 182 -0.98 7.13 6.03
C VAL A 182 0.03 6.06 5.69
N VAL A 183 0.58 5.38 6.69
CA VAL A 183 1.41 4.18 6.50
C VAL A 183 0.83 3.02 7.31
N VAL A 184 0.59 1.88 6.66
CA VAL A 184 0.23 0.63 7.33
C VAL A 184 1.22 -0.44 6.93
N THR A 185 1.96 -0.99 7.89
CA THR A 185 2.94 -2.05 7.65
C THR A 185 2.69 -3.29 8.50
N SER A 186 3.23 -4.46 8.12
CA SER A 186 3.16 -5.67 8.95
C SER A 186 4.43 -5.95 9.77
N SER A 187 5.40 -5.05 9.70
CA SER A 187 6.61 -5.00 10.52
C SER A 187 7.09 -3.55 10.60
N LEU A 188 8.08 -3.26 11.46
CA LEU A 188 8.64 -1.92 11.58
C LEU A 188 9.30 -1.48 10.27
N ALA A 189 8.98 -0.26 9.85
CA ALA A 189 9.60 0.43 8.72
C ALA A 189 9.97 1.86 9.18
N THR A 190 10.98 2.45 8.55
CA THR A 190 11.31 3.86 8.78
C THR A 190 10.28 4.71 8.06
N THR A 191 9.50 5.53 8.77
CA THR A 191 8.44 6.34 8.16
C THR A 191 8.72 7.83 8.27
N THR A 192 8.54 8.58 7.18
CA THR A 192 8.38 10.04 7.23
C THR A 192 6.90 10.40 7.08
N LEU A 193 6.32 10.93 8.15
CA LEU A 193 4.89 11.28 8.23
C LEU A 193 4.67 12.79 8.35
N THR A 194 5.71 13.61 8.20
CA THR A 194 5.63 15.03 8.54
C THR A 194 4.63 15.76 7.64
N GLY A 195 3.84 16.67 8.21
CA GLY A 195 3.15 17.67 7.40
C GLY A 195 4.13 18.57 6.67
N GLY A 196 3.70 19.14 5.56
CA GLY A 196 4.43 20.17 4.84
C GLY A 196 4.43 21.48 5.60
N VAL A 197 5.49 22.27 5.42
CA VAL A 197 5.57 23.62 5.98
C VAL A 197 4.69 24.59 5.18
N ALA A 198 4.28 25.68 5.82
CA ALA A 198 3.63 26.80 5.13
C ALA A 198 4.60 27.51 4.18
N GLY A 199 4.04 28.21 3.20
CA GLY A 199 4.74 29.28 2.49
C GLY A 199 4.82 30.55 3.34
N THR A 200 5.54 31.52 2.81
CA THR A 200 5.84 32.81 3.44
C THR A 200 5.65 33.98 2.47
N THR A 201 5.53 35.19 3.00
CA THR A 201 5.43 36.43 2.25
C THR A 201 6.40 37.49 2.76
N THR A 202 6.50 38.63 2.05
CA THR A 202 7.30 39.78 2.48
C THR A 202 6.88 40.27 3.87
N THR A 203 7.83 40.84 4.61
CA THR A 203 7.58 41.46 5.91
C THR A 203 7.70 42.98 5.88
N ALA A 204 7.73 43.59 4.68
CA ALA A 204 7.95 45.02 4.49
C ALA A 204 6.88 45.90 5.16
N ASP A 205 5.63 45.42 5.22
CA ASP A 205 4.50 46.09 5.88
C ASP A 205 4.24 45.60 7.31
N THR A 206 5.16 44.81 7.88
CA THR A 206 5.08 44.27 9.25
C THR A 206 3.76 43.52 9.52
N PRO A 207 3.45 42.47 8.73
CA PRO A 207 2.18 41.76 8.85
C PRO A 207 2.05 41.07 10.22
N PRO A 208 0.83 40.93 10.76
CA PRO A 208 0.57 40.10 11.94
C PRO A 208 1.10 38.68 11.71
N GLY A 209 1.68 38.05 12.73
CA GLY A 209 2.25 36.70 12.55
C GLY A 209 3.49 36.62 11.64
N GLY A 210 4.06 37.76 11.22
CA GLY A 210 5.31 37.85 10.46
C GLY A 210 5.20 37.22 9.07
N ALA A 211 6.30 36.64 8.58
CA ALA A 211 6.40 36.13 7.21
C ALA A 211 5.37 35.04 6.87
N ASN A 212 4.80 34.34 7.85
CA ASN A 212 3.73 33.36 7.59
C ASN A 212 2.40 34.04 7.25
N HIS A 213 2.18 35.27 7.72
CA HIS A 213 0.94 36.03 7.52
C HIS A 213 -0.33 35.20 7.74
N GLY A 214 -0.34 34.39 8.81
CA GLY A 214 -1.45 33.51 9.16
C GLY A 214 -1.46 32.13 8.47
N ALA A 215 -0.56 31.85 7.54
CA ALA A 215 -0.39 30.52 6.95
C ALA A 215 0.13 29.52 8.00
N GLN A 216 -0.26 28.25 7.86
CA GLN A 216 0.07 27.18 8.80
C GLN A 216 0.61 25.95 8.08
N GLY A 217 1.51 25.22 8.74
CA GLY A 217 1.95 23.90 8.28
C GLY A 217 0.84 22.86 8.41
N GLY A 218 0.95 21.78 7.65
CA GLY A 218 0.08 20.61 7.81
C GLY A 218 0.43 19.83 9.07
N ALA A 219 -0.55 19.10 9.60
CA ALA A 219 -0.33 18.14 10.68
C ALA A 219 0.36 16.88 10.15
N ASN A 220 1.04 16.17 11.07
CA ASN A 220 1.64 14.88 10.76
C ASN A 220 0.57 13.84 10.41
N GLY A 221 0.98 12.88 9.60
CA GLY A 221 0.21 11.70 9.23
C GLY A 221 0.19 10.64 10.33
N VAL A 222 -0.32 9.47 9.98
CA VAL A 222 -0.44 8.33 10.91
C VAL A 222 0.28 7.11 10.36
N ALA A 223 0.91 6.35 11.26
CA ALA A 223 1.50 5.05 10.97
C ALA A 223 0.91 3.98 11.88
N GLN A 224 0.71 2.79 11.33
CA GLN A 224 0.21 1.62 12.04
C GLN A 224 1.06 0.41 11.66
N VAL A 225 1.48 -0.35 12.67
CA VAL A 225 2.02 -1.70 12.46
C VAL A 225 0.93 -2.69 12.85
N ILE A 226 0.58 -3.58 11.93
CA ILE A 226 -0.45 -4.59 12.10
C ILE A 226 0.15 -5.99 12.05
N THR A 227 -0.56 -6.98 12.57
CA THR A 227 -0.21 -8.37 12.26
C THR A 227 -0.58 -8.67 10.81
N PRO A 228 0.13 -9.56 10.09
CA PRO A 228 -0.25 -9.95 8.75
C PRO A 228 -1.69 -10.47 8.67
N ALA A 229 -2.16 -11.15 9.73
CA ALA A 229 -3.53 -11.66 9.85
C ALA A 229 -4.61 -10.57 9.90
N ALA A 230 -4.27 -9.35 10.32
CA ALA A 230 -5.20 -8.22 10.34
C ALA A 230 -5.41 -7.57 8.96
N ASP A 231 -4.63 -7.93 7.93
CA ASP A 231 -4.87 -7.52 6.54
C ASP A 231 -6.00 -8.37 5.94
N THR A 232 -7.24 -8.00 6.26
CA THR A 232 -8.47 -8.68 5.82
C THR A 232 -9.29 -7.95 4.73
N PRO A 233 -8.76 -7.13 3.81
CA PRO A 233 -9.58 -6.53 2.75
C PRO A 233 -10.02 -7.53 1.66
N GLY A 234 -10.60 -8.66 2.06
CA GLY A 234 -11.11 -9.75 1.22
C GLY A 234 -10.58 -11.13 1.63
N SER A 235 -11.11 -12.19 1.01
CA SER A 235 -10.68 -13.59 1.21
C SER A 235 -9.35 -13.95 0.52
N ASP A 236 -8.91 -13.13 -0.44
CA ASP A 236 -7.81 -13.42 -1.36
C ASP A 236 -6.85 -12.23 -1.46
N VAL A 237 -6.22 -11.86 -0.35
CA VAL A 237 -5.14 -10.88 -0.39
C VAL A 237 -3.91 -11.50 -1.10
N GLY A 238 -3.18 -10.70 -1.90
CA GLY A 238 -2.05 -11.19 -2.70
C GLY A 238 -0.99 -11.95 -1.89
N ARG A 239 -0.85 -11.64 -0.59
CA ARG A 239 -0.01 -12.37 0.38
C ARG A 239 -0.39 -13.84 0.57
N THR A 240 -1.68 -14.16 0.48
CA THR A 240 -2.23 -15.50 0.73
C THR A 240 -2.69 -16.18 -0.55
N CYS A 241 -2.43 -15.60 -1.73
CA CYS A 241 -2.83 -16.17 -3.02
C CYS A 241 -1.81 -17.19 -3.54
N LYS A 242 -1.45 -18.17 -2.70
CA LYS A 242 -0.54 -19.26 -3.03
C LYS A 242 -1.10 -20.57 -2.46
N ALA A 243 -1.02 -21.65 -3.22
CA ALA A 243 -1.15 -23.00 -2.68
C ALA A 243 0.24 -23.55 -2.34
N ASP A 244 0.34 -24.32 -1.26
CA ASP A 244 1.57 -24.95 -0.82
C ASP A 244 1.43 -26.46 -1.00
N ILE A 245 2.00 -26.99 -2.08
CA ILE A 245 1.89 -28.42 -2.41
C ILE A 245 3.16 -29.11 -1.92
N ARG A 246 2.99 -30.20 -1.18
CA ARG A 246 4.06 -31.11 -0.76
C ARG A 246 3.87 -32.45 -1.45
N ILE A 247 4.96 -33.00 -1.96
CA ILE A 247 5.00 -34.33 -2.56
C ILE A 247 6.09 -35.16 -1.89
N THR A 248 5.75 -36.37 -1.47
CA THR A 248 6.71 -37.38 -1.01
C THR A 248 6.51 -38.66 -1.81
N LYS A 249 7.56 -39.47 -1.92
CA LYS A 249 7.53 -40.80 -2.52
C LYS A 249 8.37 -41.73 -1.65
N THR A 250 7.82 -42.88 -1.29
CA THR A 250 8.52 -43.89 -0.47
C THR A 250 8.06 -45.30 -0.78
N ASN A 251 8.89 -46.31 -0.53
CA ASN A 251 8.50 -47.72 -0.51
C ASN A 251 8.26 -48.30 0.90
N THR A 252 8.35 -47.47 1.95
CA THR A 252 8.13 -47.85 3.36
C THR A 252 7.11 -46.93 4.06
N PRO A 253 5.88 -46.80 3.51
CA PRO A 253 4.90 -45.85 4.01
C PRO A 253 4.56 -46.06 5.49
N GLY A 254 4.42 -44.97 6.23
CA GLY A 254 3.96 -44.93 7.63
C GLY A 254 4.99 -45.30 8.69
N VAL A 255 6.16 -45.83 8.34
CA VAL A 255 7.14 -46.31 9.33
C VAL A 255 8.01 -45.18 9.91
N ASN A 256 8.18 -44.07 9.18
CA ASN A 256 9.06 -42.97 9.60
C ASN A 256 8.70 -41.58 9.01
N GLY A 257 7.42 -41.37 8.68
CA GLY A 257 6.98 -40.12 8.05
C GLY A 257 7.20 -40.06 6.54
N GLU A 258 7.15 -41.21 5.87
CA GLU A 258 7.29 -41.37 4.41
C GLU A 258 8.69 -41.00 3.88
N VAL A 259 9.75 -41.35 4.62
CA VAL A 259 11.15 -41.02 4.30
C VAL A 259 11.94 -42.29 4.02
N ASP A 260 12.47 -42.45 2.81
CA ASP A 260 13.35 -43.60 2.51
C ASP A 260 14.67 -43.50 3.30
N GLN A 261 15.10 -44.60 3.91
CA GLN A 261 16.32 -44.69 4.72
C GLN A 261 17.43 -45.47 4.00
N ALA A 262 18.68 -45.30 4.44
CA ALA A 262 19.82 -46.04 3.88
C ALA A 262 19.71 -47.59 4.03
N ALA A 263 18.84 -48.08 4.91
CA ALA A 263 18.57 -49.49 5.11
C ALA A 263 17.37 -50.03 4.30
N ASP A 264 16.66 -49.17 3.55
CA ASP A 264 15.54 -49.58 2.70
C ASP A 264 16.07 -50.20 1.41
N ILE A 265 16.51 -51.46 1.52
CA ILE A 265 17.08 -52.25 0.41
C ILE A 265 15.96 -53.01 -0.28
N VAL A 266 15.88 -52.89 -1.61
CA VAL A 266 15.01 -53.73 -2.45
C VAL A 266 15.86 -54.69 -3.27
N ASN A 267 15.46 -55.97 -3.31
CA ASN A 267 16.17 -57.01 -4.04
C ASN A 267 15.61 -57.14 -5.47
N SER A 268 16.46 -57.47 -6.44
CA SER A 268 16.00 -57.82 -7.80
C SER A 268 14.98 -58.96 -7.75
N GLY A 269 13.93 -58.86 -8.56
CA GLY A 269 12.78 -59.75 -8.58
C GLY A 269 11.74 -59.52 -7.47
N ALA A 270 12.04 -58.68 -6.47
CA ALA A 270 11.08 -58.42 -5.39
C ALA A 270 9.93 -57.52 -5.87
N ALA A 271 8.72 -57.83 -5.39
CA ALA A 271 7.61 -56.91 -5.47
C ALA A 271 7.81 -55.77 -4.46
N THR A 272 7.52 -54.54 -4.88
CA THR A 272 7.61 -53.34 -4.06
C THR A 272 6.46 -52.40 -4.40
N VAL A 273 5.92 -51.75 -3.37
CA VAL A 273 4.87 -50.75 -3.54
C VAL A 273 5.45 -49.39 -3.21
N TYR A 274 5.39 -48.46 -4.16
CA TYR A 274 5.74 -47.06 -3.91
C TYR A 274 4.48 -46.24 -3.65
N THR A 275 4.47 -45.47 -2.58
CA THR A 275 3.40 -44.51 -2.26
C THR A 275 3.88 -43.11 -2.58
N ILE A 276 3.15 -42.40 -3.44
CA ILE A 276 3.34 -40.97 -3.72
C ILE A 276 2.23 -40.20 -3.03
N THR A 277 2.57 -39.43 -2.02
CA THR A 277 1.60 -38.62 -1.27
C THR A 277 1.71 -37.18 -1.73
N VAL A 278 0.62 -36.62 -2.23
CA VAL A 278 0.49 -35.21 -2.63
C VAL A 278 -0.47 -34.52 -1.68
N THR A 279 0.02 -33.53 -0.95
CA THR A 279 -0.76 -32.79 0.06
C THR A 279 -0.75 -31.31 -0.24
N ASN A 280 -1.86 -30.61 -0.02
CA ASN A 280 -1.91 -29.15 -0.06
C ASN A 280 -2.00 -28.57 1.35
N THR A 281 -0.94 -27.93 1.82
CA THR A 281 -0.89 -27.25 3.13
C THR A 281 -1.50 -25.85 3.13
N GLY A 282 -2.02 -25.40 1.98
CA GLY A 282 -2.75 -24.14 1.81
C GLY A 282 -1.85 -22.91 1.64
N PRO A 283 -2.35 -21.69 1.86
CA PRO A 283 -3.72 -21.33 2.28
C PRO A 283 -4.77 -21.37 1.17
N LYS A 284 -4.44 -21.79 -0.07
CA LYS A 284 -5.39 -21.86 -1.19
C LYS A 284 -5.53 -23.27 -1.77
N PRO A 285 -6.70 -23.62 -2.35
CA PRO A 285 -6.85 -24.88 -3.07
C PRO A 285 -5.88 -24.96 -4.26
N ALA A 286 -5.42 -26.17 -4.54
CA ALA A 286 -4.47 -26.53 -5.58
C ALA A 286 -5.14 -27.40 -6.66
N ASN A 287 -6.35 -27.02 -7.07
CA ASN A 287 -7.11 -27.77 -8.06
C ASN A 287 -6.33 -27.84 -9.39
N ASN A 288 -6.50 -28.94 -10.11
CA ASN A 288 -5.76 -29.24 -11.34
C ASN A 288 -4.23 -29.36 -11.13
N THR A 289 -3.77 -29.70 -9.92
CA THR A 289 -2.37 -30.04 -9.68
C THR A 289 -1.97 -31.19 -10.58
N ARG A 290 -0.81 -31.07 -11.22
CA ARG A 290 -0.30 -32.09 -12.13
C ARG A 290 0.88 -32.82 -11.52
N VAL A 291 0.77 -34.15 -11.46
CA VAL A 291 1.75 -35.04 -10.82
C VAL A 291 2.44 -35.86 -11.91
N ASN A 292 3.77 -35.81 -11.93
CA ASN A 292 4.59 -36.60 -12.85
C ASN A 292 5.59 -37.42 -12.03
N ASP A 293 5.69 -38.71 -12.33
CA ASP A 293 6.61 -39.66 -11.72
C ASP A 293 7.27 -40.51 -12.83
N PRO A 294 8.33 -39.98 -13.46
CA PRO A 294 9.07 -40.72 -14.48
C PRO A 294 9.64 -42.02 -13.92
N LEU A 295 9.46 -43.12 -14.65
CA LEU A 295 9.96 -44.43 -14.23
C LEU A 295 11.49 -44.48 -14.35
N PRO A 296 12.23 -44.78 -13.27
CA PRO A 296 13.66 -45.04 -13.37
C PRO A 296 13.93 -46.41 -14.02
N THR A 297 15.13 -46.58 -14.57
CA THR A 297 15.61 -47.89 -15.02
C THR A 297 15.65 -48.88 -13.85
N GLY A 298 15.35 -50.16 -14.08
CA GLY A 298 15.41 -51.19 -13.03
C GLY A 298 14.11 -51.36 -12.23
N LEU A 299 13.04 -50.66 -12.61
CA LEU A 299 11.69 -50.86 -12.04
C LEU A 299 10.68 -51.13 -13.16
N ASN A 300 9.79 -52.09 -12.93
CA ASN A 300 8.61 -52.31 -13.75
C ASN A 300 7.35 -52.10 -12.89
N CYS A 301 6.54 -51.09 -13.19
CA CYS A 301 5.34 -50.76 -12.42
C CYS A 301 4.06 -50.94 -13.26
N PRO A 302 3.46 -52.14 -13.33
CA PRO A 302 2.33 -52.40 -14.24
C PRO A 302 1.01 -51.75 -13.82
N THR A 303 0.81 -51.42 -12.54
CA THR A 303 -0.46 -50.90 -12.05
C THR A 303 -0.28 -49.82 -11.00
N ALA A 304 -1.20 -48.86 -10.98
CA ALA A 304 -1.31 -47.85 -9.93
C ALA A 304 -2.76 -47.68 -9.48
N THR A 305 -2.94 -47.29 -8.21
CA THR A 305 -4.22 -46.89 -7.63
C THR A 305 -4.09 -45.52 -6.97
N CYS A 306 -5.20 -44.86 -6.69
CA CYS A 306 -5.23 -43.59 -5.98
C CYS A 306 -6.27 -43.62 -4.87
N THR A 307 -5.91 -43.10 -3.70
CA THR A 307 -6.85 -42.80 -2.60
C THR A 307 -6.75 -41.32 -2.25
N ALA A 308 -7.82 -40.73 -1.72
CA ALA A 308 -7.87 -39.30 -1.40
C ALA A 308 -8.43 -39.07 0.01
N SER A 309 -7.99 -37.98 0.65
CA SER A 309 -8.45 -37.56 1.96
C SER A 309 -8.59 -36.04 2.05
N GLY A 310 -9.26 -35.54 3.09
CA GLY A 310 -9.42 -34.11 3.33
C GLY A 310 -10.13 -33.36 2.19
N GLY A 311 -10.99 -34.03 1.42
CA GLY A 311 -11.69 -33.46 0.27
C GLY A 311 -10.88 -33.43 -1.03
N GLY A 312 -9.69 -34.02 -1.07
CA GLY A 312 -9.00 -34.33 -2.32
C GLY A 312 -9.83 -35.28 -3.20
N VAL A 313 -9.65 -35.20 -4.51
CA VAL A 313 -10.30 -36.09 -5.47
C VAL A 313 -9.24 -36.72 -6.37
N CYS A 314 -9.24 -38.05 -6.44
CA CYS A 314 -8.33 -38.79 -7.31
C CYS A 314 -8.64 -38.57 -8.79
N PRO A 315 -7.63 -38.68 -9.67
CA PRO A 315 -7.86 -38.74 -11.10
C PRO A 315 -8.77 -39.92 -11.47
N ALA A 316 -9.53 -39.80 -12.56
CA ALA A 316 -10.40 -40.88 -13.04
C ALA A 316 -9.64 -42.09 -13.60
N LEU A 317 -8.37 -41.90 -13.99
CA LEU A 317 -7.52 -42.97 -14.51
C LEU A 317 -7.12 -43.95 -13.40
N THR A 318 -7.09 -45.24 -13.72
CA THR A 318 -6.68 -46.32 -12.81
C THR A 318 -5.77 -47.33 -13.52
N GLY A 319 -5.08 -48.18 -12.75
CA GLY A 319 -4.29 -49.29 -13.30
C GLY A 319 -3.17 -48.82 -14.24
N ALA A 320 -2.97 -49.52 -15.35
CA ALA A 320 -1.93 -49.19 -16.33
C ALA A 320 -2.11 -47.81 -16.97
N ALA A 321 -3.35 -47.33 -17.13
CA ALA A 321 -3.61 -46.00 -17.68
C ALA A 321 -3.15 -44.88 -16.73
N LEU A 322 -3.29 -45.09 -15.42
CA LEU A 322 -2.77 -44.18 -14.41
C LEU A 322 -1.24 -44.18 -14.38
N VAL A 323 -0.62 -45.36 -14.48
CA VAL A 323 0.83 -45.50 -14.63
C VAL A 323 1.34 -44.74 -15.85
N ALA A 324 0.73 -44.95 -17.02
CA ALA A 324 1.13 -44.28 -18.25
C ALA A 324 1.00 -42.75 -18.15
N ALA A 325 -0.04 -42.25 -17.48
CA ALA A 325 -0.19 -40.83 -17.22
C ALA A 325 0.87 -40.28 -16.26
N LEU A 326 1.16 -40.99 -15.17
CA LEU A 326 2.20 -40.62 -14.20
C LEU A 326 3.60 -40.63 -14.82
N GLN A 327 3.92 -41.59 -15.68
CA GLN A 327 5.26 -41.74 -16.27
C GLN A 327 5.47 -40.91 -17.53
N GLY A 328 4.39 -40.49 -18.19
CA GLY A 328 4.43 -39.74 -19.43
C GLY A 328 4.33 -38.24 -19.19
N ALA A 329 3.20 -37.68 -19.58
CA ALA A 329 3.00 -36.25 -19.47
C ALA A 329 2.86 -35.86 -17.98
N GLY A 330 2.02 -36.55 -17.23
CA GLY A 330 1.63 -36.25 -15.85
C GLY A 330 0.12 -36.37 -15.68
N VAL A 331 -0.33 -36.83 -14.51
CA VAL A 331 -1.76 -36.98 -14.16
C VAL A 331 -2.30 -35.75 -13.43
N THR A 332 -3.50 -35.31 -13.77
CA THR A 332 -4.15 -34.15 -13.12
C THR A 332 -4.99 -34.60 -11.93
N VAL A 333 -4.71 -34.05 -10.75
CA VAL A 333 -5.54 -34.11 -9.54
C VAL A 333 -6.63 -33.03 -9.65
N PRO A 334 -7.89 -33.38 -9.93
CA PRO A 334 -8.93 -32.40 -10.25
C PRO A 334 -9.26 -31.46 -9.09
N THR A 335 -9.31 -31.98 -7.86
CA THR A 335 -9.61 -31.19 -6.65
C THR A 335 -8.60 -31.51 -5.56
N LEU A 336 -7.98 -30.46 -5.03
CA LEU A 336 -7.01 -30.57 -3.93
C LEU A 336 -7.17 -29.36 -2.99
N PRO A 337 -8.15 -29.38 -2.07
CA PRO A 337 -8.44 -28.27 -1.17
C PRO A 337 -7.31 -28.09 -0.14
N VAL A 338 -7.38 -27.01 0.64
CA VAL A 338 -6.47 -26.80 1.77
C VAL A 338 -6.62 -27.97 2.75
N SER A 339 -5.49 -28.52 3.18
CA SER A 339 -5.38 -29.74 4.00
C SER A 339 -5.84 -31.03 3.31
N GLY A 340 -6.19 -31.01 2.03
CA GLY A 340 -6.50 -32.20 1.24
C GLY A 340 -5.24 -32.96 0.79
N SER A 341 -5.38 -34.27 0.59
CA SER A 341 -4.31 -35.11 0.03
C SER A 341 -4.82 -36.17 -0.95
N VAL A 342 -3.92 -36.62 -1.83
CA VAL A 342 -4.09 -37.83 -2.66
C VAL A 342 -2.84 -38.69 -2.56
N ASN A 343 -3.03 -40.01 -2.47
CA ASN A 343 -1.96 -40.99 -2.36
C ASN A 343 -2.04 -41.95 -3.55
N PHE A 344 -1.02 -41.93 -4.41
CA PHE A 344 -0.87 -42.88 -5.50
C PHE A 344 -0.04 -44.07 -5.03
N LEU A 345 -0.58 -45.29 -5.13
CA LEU A 345 0.17 -46.51 -4.87
C LEU A 345 0.55 -47.16 -6.19
N LEU A 346 1.85 -47.24 -6.49
CA LEU A 346 2.39 -47.96 -7.63
C LEU A 346 2.85 -49.35 -7.21
N ASN A 347 2.29 -50.38 -7.82
CA ASN A 347 2.75 -51.75 -7.62
C ASN A 347 3.85 -52.04 -8.65
N CYS A 348 5.04 -52.34 -8.17
CA CYS A 348 6.23 -52.51 -9.00
C CYS A 348 6.97 -53.82 -8.70
N THR A 349 7.84 -54.21 -9.63
CA THR A 349 8.85 -55.26 -9.47
C THR A 349 10.22 -54.67 -9.80
N VAL A 350 11.21 -54.96 -8.97
CA VAL A 350 12.61 -54.59 -9.24
C VAL A 350 13.19 -55.52 -10.30
N GLN A 351 13.82 -54.96 -11.34
CA GLN A 351 14.46 -55.72 -12.41
C GLN A 351 15.93 -55.99 -12.08
#